data_AF-A0A959C7R3-F1
#
_entry.id   AF-A0A959C7R3-F1
#
_cell.length_a   1.000
_cell.length_b   1.000
_cell.length_c   1.000
_cell.angle_alpha   90.00
_cell.angle_beta   90.00
_cell.angle_gamma   90.00
#
_symmetry.space_group_name_H-M   'P 1'
#
loop_
_entity.id
_entity.type
_entity.pdbx_description
1 polymer ?
#
loop_
_entity_poly.entity_id
_entity_poly.type
_entity_poly.pdbx_seq_one_letter_code
_entity_poly.pdbx_strand_id
1 'polypeptide(L)'
;TQILRKQVKSSKGVNMIGESAPILEIKRMLEKVAPTDSRVLITGQNGTGKELVARWIHEKSNRVDGPMVEVNCAAIPAELIESELFGHKKGSFTGAIADRP
;
A
#
# COMPACT_ATOMS: atom_id res chain seq x y z
N THR A 1 -19.55 -0.20 -9.99
CA THR A 1 -18.88 1.01 -9.48
C THR A 1 -17.45 0.64 -9.13
N GLN A 2 -16.48 1.36 -9.70
CA GLN A 2 -15.07 0.96 -9.76
C GLN A 2 -14.44 0.91 -8.37
N ILE A 3 -13.95 -0.28 -8.02
CA ILE A 3 -13.33 -0.58 -6.73
C ILE A 3 -11.94 0.09 -6.75
N LEU A 4 -11.68 1.03 -5.83
CA LEU A 4 -10.36 1.62 -5.54
C LEU A 4 -9.38 0.60 -4.90
N ARG A 5 -9.51 -0.68 -5.24
CA ARG A 5 -8.55 -1.72 -4.91
C ARG A 5 -7.81 -2.02 -6.20
N LYS A 6 -6.76 -1.25 -6.47
CA LYS A 6 -5.78 -1.69 -7.46
C LYS A 6 -5.03 -2.86 -6.84
N GLN A 7 -5.50 -4.08 -7.13
CA GLN A 7 -4.67 -5.26 -6.92
C GLN A 7 -3.47 -5.12 -7.85
N VAL A 8 -2.31 -4.84 -7.27
CA VAL A 8 -1.07 -4.82 -8.02
C VAL A 8 -0.75 -6.28 -8.33
N LYS A 9 -1.10 -6.74 -9.54
CA LYS A 9 -0.49 -7.95 -10.10
C LYS A 9 1.02 -7.70 -10.10
N SER A 10 1.80 -8.62 -9.54
CA SER A 10 3.27 -8.55 -9.48
C SER A 10 3.81 -8.01 -10.81
N SER A 11 4.11 -6.72 -10.83
CA SER A 11 4.67 -6.05 -11.98
C SER A 11 6.16 -6.33 -11.90
N LYS A 12 6.55 -7.54 -12.30
CA LYS A 12 7.95 -7.89 -12.57
C LYS A 12 8.53 -6.78 -13.45
N GLY A 13 9.27 -5.83 -12.89
CA GLY A 13 9.93 -4.77 -13.65
C GLY A 13 9.96 -3.36 -13.06
N VAL A 14 9.25 -3.04 -11.97
CA VAL A 14 9.35 -1.69 -11.37
C VAL A 14 10.38 -1.68 -10.25
N ASN A 15 11.66 -1.73 -10.62
CA ASN A 15 12.78 -1.71 -9.68
C ASN A 15 13.16 -0.29 -9.27
N MET A 16 13.59 -0.10 -8.02
CA MET A 16 14.15 1.16 -7.55
C MET A 16 15.50 1.42 -8.22
N ILE A 17 15.50 2.36 -9.18
CA ILE A 17 16.70 2.82 -9.89
C ILE A 17 17.49 3.82 -9.04
N GLY A 18 18.81 3.87 -9.24
CA GLY A 18 19.70 4.81 -8.56
C GLY A 18 20.76 4.13 -7.69
N GLU A 19 21.93 4.76 -7.67
CA GLU A 19 23.16 4.28 -7.02
C GLU A 19 23.77 5.34 -6.09
N SER A 20 23.06 6.44 -5.83
CA SER A 20 23.51 7.45 -4.89
C SER A 20 23.59 6.86 -3.47
N ALA A 21 24.51 7.39 -2.65
CA ALA A 21 24.71 6.90 -1.29
C ALA A 21 23.41 6.83 -0.44
N PRO A 22 22.50 7.84 -0.47
CA PRO A 22 21.23 7.75 0.25
C PRO A 22 20.31 6.63 -0.26
N ILE A 23 20.28 6.39 -1.57
CA ILE A 23 19.49 5.29 -2.15
C ILE A 23 20.07 3.94 -1.73
N LEU A 24 21.39 3.79 -1.71
CA LEU A 24 22.04 2.56 -1.24
C LEU A 24 21.77 2.30 0.24
N GLU A 25 21.68 3.35 1.06
CA GLU A 25 21.29 3.23 2.47
C GLU A 25 19.85 2.75 2.62
N ILE A 26 18.91 3.36 1.88
CA ILE A 26 17.51 2.91 1.85
C ILE A 26 17.45 1.45 1.43
N LYS A 27 18.14 1.06 0.35
CA LYS A 27 18.23 -0.34 -0.13
C LYS A 27 18.64 -1.29 1.00
N ARG A 28 19.70 -0.98 1.73
CA ARG A 28 20.18 -1.79 2.86
C ARG A 28 19.16 -1.87 4.01
N MET A 29 18.44 -0.79 4.29
CA MET A 29 17.40 -0.78 5.32
C MET A 29 16.22 -1.68 4.91
N LEU A 30 15.82 -1.65 3.63
CA LEU A 30 14.74 -2.48 3.11
C LEU A 30 15.07 -3.97 3.21
N GLU A 31 16.29 -4.40 2.90
CA GLU A 31 16.71 -5.81 3.06
C GLU A 31 16.53 -6.31 4.50
N LYS A 32 16.74 -5.45 5.49
CA LYS A 32 16.62 -5.81 6.91
C LYS A 32 15.18 -5.85 7.38
N VAL A 33 14.35 -4.92 6.90
CA VAL A 33 12.97 -4.75 7.37
C VAL A 33 12.00 -5.67 6.64
N ALA A 34 12.21 -5.94 5.35
CA ALA A 34 11.33 -6.75 4.52
C ALA A 34 10.99 -8.15 5.09
N PRO A 35 11.91 -8.94 5.65
CA PRO A 35 11.56 -10.26 6.21
C PRO A 35 10.84 -10.18 7.57
N THR A 36 10.66 -8.99 8.14
CA THR A 36 10.02 -8.81 9.46
C THR A 36 8.53 -8.54 9.32
N ASP A 37 7.78 -8.84 10.39
CA ASP A 37 6.34 -8.52 10.49
C ASP A 37 6.06 -7.12 11.07
N SER A 38 7.08 -6.26 11.09
CA SER A 38 6.99 -4.92 11.67
C SER A 38 6.23 -3.96 10.76
N ARG A 39 5.55 -2.98 11.36
CA ARG A 39 4.95 -1.86 10.62
C ARG A 39 6.03 -0.90 10.13
N VAL A 40 5.95 -0.48 8.88
CA VAL A 40 6.91 0.43 8.25
C VAL A 40 6.24 1.76 7.91
N LEU A 41 6.86 2.87 8.31
CA LEU A 41 6.46 4.22 7.92
C LEU A 41 7.46 4.77 6.89
N ILE A 42 6.98 5.09 5.69
CA ILE A 42 7.81 5.65 4.62
C ILE A 42 7.54 7.15 4.54
N THR A 43 8.57 7.95 4.79
CA THR A 43 8.50 9.41 4.75
C THR A 43 9.21 9.97 3.51
N GLY A 44 8.76 11.13 3.03
CA GLY A 44 9.38 11.81 1.89
C GLY A 44 8.40 12.75 1.19
N GLN A 45 8.94 13.68 0.42
CA GLN A 45 8.16 14.65 -0.35
C GLN A 45 7.25 13.95 -1.39
N ASN A 46 6.29 14.70 -1.93
CA ASN A 46 5.43 14.17 -2.99
C ASN A 46 6.26 13.85 -4.24
N GLY A 47 5.95 12.74 -4.94
CA GLY A 47 6.64 12.34 -6.17
C GLY A 47 8.01 11.67 -6.00
N THR A 48 8.48 11.41 -4.77
CA THR A 48 9.79 10.76 -4.54
C THR A 48 9.78 9.23 -4.67
N GLY A 49 8.68 8.63 -5.15
CA GLY A 49 8.58 7.19 -5.38
C GLY A 49 8.46 6.34 -4.10
N LYS A 50 7.74 6.83 -3.07
CA LYS A 50 7.49 6.08 -1.83
C LYS A 50 6.75 4.76 -2.09
N GLU A 51 5.93 4.74 -3.12
CA GLU A 51 5.18 3.57 -3.59
C GLU A 51 6.14 2.46 -4.06
N LEU A 52 7.27 2.83 -4.67
CA LEU A 52 8.30 1.87 -5.08
C LEU A 52 8.96 1.20 -3.87
N VAL A 53 9.20 1.99 -2.82
CA VAL A 53 9.75 1.49 -1.54
C VAL A 53 8.79 0.48 -0.92
N ALA A 54 7.49 0.81 -0.85
CA ALA A 54 6.47 -0.09 -0.29
C ALA A 54 6.36 -1.42 -1.08
N ARG A 55 6.38 -1.35 -2.41
CA ARG A 55 6.37 -2.55 -3.27
C ARG A 55 7.58 -3.42 -3.04
N TRP A 56 8.75 -2.81 -2.89
CA TRP A 56 9.97 -3.56 -2.73
C TRP A 56 10.06 -4.27 -1.37
N ILE A 57 9.50 -3.67 -0.32
CA ILE A 57 9.31 -4.33 0.98
C ILE A 57 8.44 -5.58 0.80
N HIS A 58 7.28 -5.46 0.12
CA HIS A 58 6.39 -6.59 -0.13
C HIS A 58 7.08 -7.70 -0.92
N GLU A 59 7.77 -7.37 -2.02
CA GLU A 59 8.47 -8.32 -2.88
C GLU A 59 9.62 -9.07 -2.17
N LYS A 60 10.27 -8.44 -1.19
CA LYS A 60 11.36 -9.04 -0.40
C LYS A 60 10.89 -9.64 0.92
N SER A 61 9.59 -9.59 1.22
CA SER A 61 9.02 -10.12 2.45
C SER A 61 8.63 -11.59 2.32
N ASN A 62 8.40 -12.23 3.46
CA ASN A 62 7.82 -13.57 3.53
C ASN A 62 6.34 -13.62 3.05
N ARG A 63 5.75 -12.47 2.70
CA ARG A 63 4.35 -12.30 2.28
C ARG A 63 4.21 -12.03 0.78
N VAL A 64 5.30 -12.16 0.01
CA VAL A 64 5.35 -11.83 -1.42
C VAL A 64 4.26 -12.53 -2.26
N ASP A 65 3.91 -13.77 -1.90
CA ASP A 65 2.88 -14.55 -2.59
C ASP A 65 1.44 -14.07 -2.27
N GLY A 66 1.29 -13.24 -1.24
CA GLY A 66 0.03 -12.63 -0.85
C GLY A 66 -0.31 -11.38 -1.67
N PRO A 67 -1.59 -10.97 -1.70
CA PRO A 67 -2.00 -9.77 -2.41
C PRO A 67 -1.44 -8.51 -1.74
N MET A 68 -0.82 -7.64 -2.53
CA MET A 68 -0.51 -6.27 -2.12
C MET A 68 -1.69 -5.36 -2.47
N VAL A 69 -2.31 -4.76 -1.45
CA VAL A 69 -3.44 -3.84 -1.62
C VAL A 69 -2.96 -2.41 -1.35
N GLU A 70 -2.95 -1.58 -2.40
CA GLU A 70 -2.63 -0.16 -2.29
C GLU A 70 -3.91 0.64 -2.04
N VAL A 71 -3.88 1.55 -1.06
CA VAL A 71 -4.99 2.46 -0.73
C VAL A 71 -4.46 3.89 -0.72
N ASN A 72 -5.04 4.75 -1.55
CA ASN A 72 -4.76 6.18 -1.52
C ASN A 72 -5.77 6.88 -0.59
N CYS A 73 -5.37 7.12 0.66
CA CYS A 73 -6.24 7.74 1.66
C CYS A 73 -6.66 9.17 1.29
N ALA A 74 -5.87 9.90 0.49
CA ALA A 74 -6.23 11.25 0.06
C ALA A 74 -7.37 11.27 -0.97
N ALA A 75 -7.64 10.13 -1.62
CA ALA A 75 -8.74 9.98 -2.57
C ALA A 75 -10.05 9.51 -1.90
N ILE A 76 -10.03 9.18 -0.61
CA ILE A 76 -11.17 8.66 0.13
C ILE A 76 -11.68 9.76 1.08
N PRO A 77 -12.95 10.18 0.97
CA PRO A 77 -13.54 11.11 1.92
C PRO A 77 -13.48 10.57 3.34
N ALA A 78 -13.23 11.43 4.34
CA ALA A 78 -13.01 11.01 5.72
C ALA A 78 -14.24 10.26 6.30
N GLU A 79 -15.44 10.68 5.91
CA GLU A 79 -16.70 10.06 6.29
C GLU A 79 -16.92 8.67 5.68
N LEU A 80 -16.21 8.33 4.61
CA LEU A 80 -16.31 7.02 3.94
C LEU A 80 -15.13 6.09 4.25
N ILE A 81 -14.07 6.58 4.90
CA ILE A 81 -12.82 5.85 5.09
C ILE A 81 -13.02 4.52 5.83
N GLU A 82 -13.83 4.53 6.90
CA GLU A 82 -14.11 3.33 7.68
C GLU A 82 -14.89 2.31 6.87
N SER A 83 -15.90 2.78 6.11
CA SER A 83 -16.75 1.92 5.31
C SER A 83 -16.02 1.27 4.12
N GLU A 84 -14.98 1.92 3.59
CA GLU A 84 -14.15 1.40 2.49
C GLU A 84 -13.04 0.47 3.00
N LEU A 85 -12.50 0.72 4.20
CA LEU A 85 -11.47 -0.12 4.81
C LEU A 85 -12.02 -1.38 5.48
N PHE A 86 -13.15 -1.27 6.17
CA PHE A 86 -13.70 -2.35 7.00
C PHE A 86 -15.03 -2.93 6.48
N GLY A 87 -15.60 -2.33 5.44
CA GLY A 87 -16.94 -2.68 4.98
C GLY A 87 -18.04 -2.08 5.85
N HIS A 88 -19.29 -2.35 5.50
CA HIS A 88 -20.47 -1.92 6.24
C HIS A 88 -21.67 -2.82 5.96
N LYS A 89 -22.65 -2.81 6.89
CA LYS A 89 -23.95 -3.47 6.70
C LYS A 89 -24.97 -2.51 6.11
N LYS A 90 -25.93 -3.03 5.36
CA LYS A 90 -27.06 -2.25 4.86
C LYS A 90 -27.74 -1.54 6.01
N GLY A 91 -27.95 -0.23 5.86
CA GLY A 91 -28.60 0.63 6.85
C GLY A 91 -27.72 1.10 8.00
N SER A 92 -26.40 0.81 8.01
CA SER A 92 -25.52 1.31 9.08
C SER A 92 -25.27 2.83 9.03
N PHE A 93 -25.49 3.47 7.88
CA PHE A 93 -25.51 4.93 7.71
C PHE A 93 -26.41 5.35 6.53
N THR A 94 -26.71 6.65 6.42
CA THR A 94 -27.48 7.21 5.29
C THR A 94 -26.69 7.07 3.99
N GLY A 95 -27.07 6.09 3.15
CA GLY A 95 -26.36 5.73 1.91
C GLY A 95 -25.91 4.27 1.85
N ALA A 96 -25.99 3.52 2.96
CA ALA A 96 -25.72 2.08 3.02
C ALA A 96 -26.86 1.25 2.41
N ILE A 97 -27.00 1.28 1.08
CA ILE A 97 -28.12 0.66 0.35
C ILE A 97 -27.97 -0.88 0.27
N ALA A 98 -26.74 -1.39 0.39
CA ALA A 98 -26.42 -2.81 0.36
C ALA A 98 -25.29 -3.16 1.34
N ASP A 99 -25.17 -4.44 1.69
CA ASP A 99 -24.03 -4.95 2.46
C ASP A 99 -22.75 -4.86 1.64
N ARG A 100 -21.66 -4.46 2.30
CA ARG A 100 -20.32 -4.41 1.73
C ARG A 100 -19.31 -5.05 2.70
N PRO A 101 -18.67 -6.17 2.32
CA PRO A 101 -17.67 -6.83 3.15
C PRO A 101 -16.31 -6.15 3.11
#